data_AF-A0A8H5FYJ2-F1
#
_entry.id   AF-A0A8H5FYJ2-F1
#
_cell.length_a   1.000
_cell.length_b   1.000
_cell.length_c   1.000
_cell.angle_alpha   90.00
_cell.angle_beta   90.00
_cell.angle_gamma   90.00
#
_symmetry.space_group_name_H-M   'P 1'
#
loop_
_entity.id
_entity.type
_entity.pdbx_description
1 polymer ?
#
loop_
_entity_poly.entity_id
_entity_poly.type
_entity_poly.pdbx_seq_one_letter_code
_entity_poly.pdbx_strand_id
1 'polypeptide(L)'
;MLVTLLRFGENRLHPPINFFTPALRRTSTIVTRRFTPSRLDVIEDIEDYQPGGYHPISIGDTFDHGRFRVLHKLGFGGSSTVWLARDQQEGGGQGRLITLKAMRADISSSKAPSEIPELVIS
;
A
#
# COMPACT_ATOMS: atom_id res chain seq x y z
N MET A 1 -1.54 -7.98 1.64
CA MET A 1 -1.26 -6.56 1.35
C MET A 1 0.06 -6.48 0.62
N LEU A 2 0.04 -6.01 -0.63
CA LEU A 2 1.26 -5.78 -1.41
C LEU A 2 1.70 -4.33 -1.21
N VAL A 3 2.87 -4.12 -0.58
CA VAL A 3 3.58 -2.83 -0.63
C VAL A 3 4.40 -2.88 -1.91
N THR A 4 3.88 -2.31 -2.99
CA THR A 4 4.62 -2.26 -4.24
C THR A 4 5.61 -1.13 -4.14
N LEU A 5 6.89 -1.50 -4.09
CA LEU A 5 7.98 -0.59 -4.30
C LEU A 5 8.10 -0.34 -5.80
N LEU A 6 7.88 0.89 -6.24
CA LEU A 6 8.22 1.26 -7.62
C LEU A 6 9.74 1.41 -7.71
N ARG A 7 10.39 0.38 -8.25
CA ARG A 7 11.77 0.44 -8.71
C ARG A 7 11.85 0.12 -10.19
N PHE A 8 12.49 1.01 -10.93
CA PHE A 8 12.94 0.73 -12.29
C PHE A 8 14.09 -0.29 -12.24
N GLY A 9 13.93 -1.44 -12.92
CA GLY A 9 15.03 -2.38 -13.20
C GLY A 9 14.75 -3.88 -12.95
N GLU A 10 14.32 -4.56 -14.02
CA GLU A 10 14.48 -5.97 -14.47
C GLU A 10 14.56 -7.20 -13.50
N ASN A 11 13.55 -8.09 -13.70
CA ASN A 11 13.61 -9.55 -13.97
C ASN A 11 13.90 -10.64 -12.87
N ARG A 12 12.89 -11.53 -12.73
CA ARG A 12 12.87 -13.03 -12.61
C ARG A 12 12.28 -13.70 -11.34
N LEU A 13 11.02 -14.16 -11.52
CA LEU A 13 10.36 -15.49 -11.29
C LEU A 13 10.59 -16.33 -10.01
N HIS A 14 9.48 -16.72 -9.32
CA HIS A 14 9.15 -18.06 -8.74
C HIS A 14 7.62 -18.18 -8.42
N PRO A 15 6.98 -19.38 -8.37
CA PRO A 15 5.51 -19.58 -8.38
C PRO A 15 4.84 -19.65 -6.98
N PRO A 16 3.51 -19.47 -6.84
CA PRO A 16 2.84 -19.41 -5.54
C PRO A 16 2.27 -20.76 -5.05
N ILE A 17 2.21 -20.92 -3.72
CA ILE A 17 1.54 -22.01 -3.00
C ILE A 17 0.08 -21.58 -2.69
N ASN A 18 -0.88 -22.48 -2.95
CA ASN A 18 -2.32 -22.27 -2.80
C ASN A 18 -2.79 -22.17 -1.34
N PHE A 19 -3.69 -21.23 -1.05
CA PHE A 19 -4.63 -21.33 0.08
C PHE A 19 -6.06 -20.99 -0.39
N PHE A 20 -6.96 -21.94 -0.17
CA PHE A 20 -8.38 -21.89 -0.49
C PHE A 20 -9.14 -21.34 0.73
N THR A 21 -9.90 -20.24 0.58
CA THR A 21 -10.96 -19.88 1.54
C THR A 21 -12.17 -19.29 0.82
N PRO A 22 -13.40 -19.61 1.26
CA PRO A 22 -14.62 -19.28 0.53
C PRO A 22 -15.02 -17.82 0.73
N ALA A 23 -15.53 -17.22 -0.35
CA ALA A 23 -16.03 -15.86 -0.39
C ALA A 23 -17.21 -15.67 0.58
N LEU A 24 -17.03 -14.83 1.61
CA LEU A 24 -18.15 -14.41 2.45
C LEU A 24 -18.96 -13.32 1.74
N ARG A 25 -20.22 -13.64 1.44
CA ARG A 25 -21.20 -12.76 0.82
C ARG A 25 -21.44 -11.52 1.67
N ARG A 26 -21.39 -10.36 1.02
CA ARG A 26 -21.61 -9.03 1.59
C ARG A 26 -23.10 -8.86 1.96
N THR A 27 -23.45 -9.12 3.22
CA THR A 27 -24.67 -8.55 3.80
C THR A 27 -24.36 -7.09 4.15
N SER A 28 -25.07 -6.16 3.52
CA SER A 28 -24.93 -4.73 3.79
C SER A 28 -25.57 -4.40 5.14
N THR A 29 -24.87 -4.69 6.23
CA THR A 29 -25.20 -4.08 7.51
C THR A 29 -24.98 -2.57 7.37
N ILE A 30 -25.97 -1.76 7.70
CA ILE A 30 -25.80 -0.31 7.85
C ILE A 30 -24.73 -0.12 8.93
N VAL A 31 -23.49 0.14 8.51
CA VAL A 31 -22.40 0.46 9.42
C VAL A 31 -22.60 1.92 9.79
N THR A 32 -23.07 2.17 11.01
CA THR A 32 -23.09 3.51 11.57
C THR A 32 -21.65 4.03 11.64
N ARG A 33 -21.39 5.16 10.98
CA ARG A 33 -20.12 5.85 11.09
C ARG A 33 -19.87 6.27 12.55
N ARG A 34 -18.71 5.92 13.07
CA ARG A 34 -18.22 6.26 14.42
C ARG A 34 -17.63 7.67 14.46
N PHE A 35 -17.13 8.17 13.33
CA PHE A 35 -16.47 9.46 13.24
C PHE A 35 -17.16 10.37 12.21
N THR A 36 -17.13 11.67 12.46
CA THR A 36 -17.53 12.66 11.46
C THR A 36 -16.38 12.83 10.47
N PRO A 37 -16.60 12.61 9.16
CA PRO A 37 -15.56 12.79 8.16
C PRO A 37 -15.05 14.22 8.16
N SER A 38 -13.76 14.39 7.87
CA SER A 38 -13.22 15.70 7.55
C SER A 38 -13.99 16.33 6.39
N ARG A 39 -14.23 17.64 6.45
CA ARG A 39 -14.76 18.41 5.30
C ARG A 39 -13.70 18.68 4.23
N LEU A 40 -12.45 18.36 4.52
CA LEU A 40 -11.34 18.56 3.61
C LEU A 40 -11.04 17.25 2.88
N ASP A 41 -11.13 17.28 1.55
CA ASP A 41 -10.85 16.12 0.69
C ASP A 41 -9.37 15.73 0.66
N VAL A 42 -8.50 16.51 1.32
CA VAL A 42 -7.05 16.26 1.43
C VAL A 42 -6.68 15.33 2.58
N ILE A 43 -7.67 14.84 3.35
CA ILE A 43 -7.47 13.91 4.47
C ILE A 43 -8.33 12.68 4.21
N GLU A 44 -7.72 11.50 4.32
CA GLU A 44 -8.44 10.25 4.20
C GLU A 44 -9.46 10.05 5.33
N ASP A 45 -10.43 9.20 5.06
CA ASP A 45 -11.39 8.78 6.06
C ASP A 45 -10.72 7.87 7.10
N ILE A 46 -10.81 8.24 8.38
CA ILE A 46 -10.26 7.44 9.48
C ILE A 46 -10.93 6.06 9.57
N GLU A 47 -12.19 5.95 9.11
CA GLU A 47 -12.93 4.68 9.11
C GLU A 47 -12.44 3.71 8.03
N ASP A 48 -11.65 4.18 7.06
CA ASP A 48 -11.00 3.28 6.10
C ASP A 48 -9.83 2.50 6.72
N TYR A 49 -9.33 2.88 7.91
CA TYR A 49 -8.34 2.10 8.66
C TYR A 49 -8.98 0.98 9.47
N GLN A 50 -9.44 -0.05 8.76
CA GLN A 50 -10.09 -1.23 9.34
C GLN A 50 -9.66 -2.50 8.59
N PRO A 51 -9.95 -3.71 9.11
CA PRO A 51 -9.76 -4.93 8.34
C PRO A 51 -10.45 -4.82 6.96
N GLY A 52 -9.71 -5.12 5.89
CA GLY A 52 -10.19 -4.92 4.51
C GLY A 52 -9.92 -3.53 3.92
N GLY A 53 -9.56 -2.52 4.73
CA GLY A 53 -9.30 -1.15 4.28
C GLY A 53 -7.81 -0.80 4.15
N TYR A 54 -7.46 0.45 4.47
CA TYR A 54 -6.07 0.91 4.54
C TYR A 54 -5.31 0.22 5.66
N HIS A 55 -4.01 0.01 5.41
CA HIS A 55 -3.10 -0.42 6.44
C HIS A 55 -2.49 0.78 7.17
N PRO A 56 -2.42 0.74 8.52
CA PRO A 56 -1.75 1.78 9.28
C PRO A 56 -0.25 1.77 8.98
N ILE A 57 0.31 2.91 8.60
CA ILE A 57 1.74 3.12 8.38
C ILE A 57 2.12 4.39 9.12
N SER A 58 3.22 4.34 9.86
CA SER A 58 3.76 5.45 10.65
C SER A 58 5.11 5.92 10.10
N ILE A 59 5.45 7.18 10.38
CA ILE A 59 6.79 7.70 10.10
C ILE A 59 7.81 6.91 10.93
N GLY A 60 8.87 6.45 10.27
CA GLY A 60 9.89 5.61 10.89
C GLY A 60 9.69 4.11 10.71
N ASP A 61 8.52 3.65 10.27
CA ASP A 61 8.29 2.24 9.92
C ASP A 61 9.30 1.79 8.86
N THR A 62 9.67 0.51 8.92
CA THR A 62 10.58 -0.10 7.96
C THR A 62 9.98 -1.28 7.22
N PHE A 63 10.18 -1.34 5.90
CA PHE A 63 9.78 -2.46 5.04
C PHE A 63 10.99 -3.11 4.39
N ASP A 64 10.80 -4.34 3.87
CA ASP A 64 11.85 -5.15 3.23
C ASP A 64 13.09 -5.29 4.14
N HIS A 65 12.90 -5.92 5.30
CA HIS A 65 13.98 -6.23 6.25
C HIS A 65 14.82 -5.02 6.69
N GLY A 66 14.18 -3.86 6.87
CA GLY A 66 14.86 -2.64 7.29
C GLY A 66 15.38 -1.77 6.15
N ARG A 67 15.18 -2.16 4.89
CA ARG A 67 15.68 -1.42 3.74
C ARG A 67 14.94 -0.12 3.48
N PHE A 68 13.61 -0.11 3.60
CA PHE A 68 12.81 1.08 3.29
C PHE A 68 12.28 1.73 4.54
N ARG A 69 12.84 2.87 4.94
CA ARG A 69 12.36 3.63 6.09
C ARG A 69 11.40 4.73 5.66
N VAL A 70 10.17 4.70 6.17
CA VAL A 70 9.14 5.72 5.90
C VAL A 70 9.57 7.07 6.48
N LEU A 71 9.48 8.13 5.67
CA LEU A 71 9.86 9.49 6.02
C LEU A 71 8.67 10.45 6.07
N HIS A 72 7.76 10.38 5.10
CA HIS A 72 6.61 11.28 5.03
C HIS A 72 5.43 10.64 4.29
N LYS A 73 4.21 11.08 4.58
CA LYS A 73 3.04 10.72 3.78
C LYS A 73 2.94 11.66 2.58
N LEU A 74 2.82 11.11 1.38
CA LEU A 74 2.67 11.91 0.15
C LEU A 74 1.21 12.08 -0.25
N GLY A 75 0.34 11.15 0.14
CA GLY A 75 -1.09 11.27 -0.09
C GLY A 75 -1.83 9.96 0.06
N PHE A 76 -3.07 9.97 -0.41
CA PHE A 76 -3.95 8.82 -0.48
C PHE A 76 -4.88 8.96 -1.68
N GLY A 77 -5.54 7.88 -2.04
CA GLY A 77 -6.66 7.88 -2.96
C GLY A 77 -7.52 6.65 -2.67
N GLY A 78 -8.66 6.52 -3.33
CA GLY A 78 -9.68 5.50 -2.98
C GLY A 78 -9.18 4.06 -2.87
N SER A 79 -8.01 3.71 -3.44
CA SER A 79 -7.44 2.37 -3.42
C SER A 79 -6.14 2.19 -2.65
N SER A 80 -5.48 3.25 -2.20
CA SER A 80 -4.14 3.15 -1.61
C SER A 80 -3.69 4.40 -0.85
N THR A 81 -2.69 4.24 0.02
CA THR A 81 -1.90 5.34 0.56
C THR A 81 -0.50 5.37 -0.06
N VAL A 82 0.09 6.57 -0.16
CA VAL A 82 1.39 6.79 -0.82
C VAL A 82 2.33 7.50 0.15
N TRP A 83 3.55 6.98 0.25
CA TRP A 83 4.54 7.39 1.25
C TRP A 83 5.91 7.60 0.62
N LEU A 84 6.61 8.63 1.09
CA LEU A 84 8.03 8.83 0.84
C LEU A 84 8.82 7.94 1.80
N ALA A 85 9.79 7.19 1.29
CA ALA A 85 10.72 6.43 2.10
C ALA A 85 12.15 6.58 1.60
N ARG A 86 13.10 6.20 2.46
CA ARG A 86 14.54 6.14 2.14
C ARG A 86 14.97 4.69 2.01
N ASP A 87 15.57 4.36 0.87
CA ASP A 87 16.25 3.09 0.62
C ASP A 87 17.63 3.10 1.29
N GLN A 88 17.82 2.24 2.27
CA GLN A 88 19.03 2.15 3.09
C GLN A 88 20.09 1.18 2.52
N GLN A 89 19.92 0.64 1.31
CA GLN A 89 20.85 -0.36 0.76
C GLN A 89 22.21 0.22 0.34
N GLU A 90 22.31 1.50 0.00
CA GLU A 90 23.61 2.14 -0.29
C GLU A 90 24.26 2.64 1.00
N GLY A 91 25.35 1.98 1.41
CA GLY A 91 26.15 2.31 2.60
C GLY A 91 26.87 3.66 2.57
N GLY A 92 26.50 4.57 1.68
CA GLY A 92 27.11 5.88 1.49
C GLY A 92 26.24 7.03 2.00
N GLY A 93 26.05 7.14 3.32
CA GLY A 93 25.61 8.36 4.02
C GLY A 93 24.18 8.90 3.78
N GLN A 94 23.64 8.82 2.56
CA GLN A 94 22.31 9.31 2.19
C GLN A 94 21.65 8.34 1.20
N GLY A 95 20.86 7.41 1.73
CA GLY A 95 20.08 6.48 0.93
C GLY A 95 19.10 7.17 -0.03
N ARG A 96 18.82 6.52 -1.18
CA ARG A 96 17.93 7.04 -2.23
C ARG A 96 16.50 7.24 -1.72
N LEU A 97 15.86 8.34 -2.12
CA LEU A 97 14.44 8.56 -1.89
C LEU A 97 13.60 7.76 -2.89
N ILE A 98 12.59 7.06 -2.37
CA ILE A 98 11.66 6.23 -3.14
C ILE A 98 10.23 6.46 -2.68
N THR A 99 9.28 5.99 -3.48
CA THR A 99 7.85 6.01 -3.14
C THR A 99 7.38 4.60 -2.80
N LEU A 100 6.70 4.45 -1.66
CA LEU A 100 5.96 3.26 -1.27
C LEU A 100 4.47 3.48 -1.50
N LYS A 101 3.82 2.54 -2.19
CA LYS A 101 2.36 2.52 -2.34
C LYS A 101 1.79 1.32 -1.59
N ALA A 102 0.93 1.59 -0.61
CA ALA A 102 0.25 0.58 0.17
C ALA A 102 -1.21 0.47 -0.28
N MET A 103 -1.54 -0.65 -0.93
CA MET A 103 -2.89 -0.92 -1.41
C MET A 103 -3.84 -1.27 -0.26
N ARG A 104 -5.12 -0.87 -0.36
CA ARG A 104 -6.17 -1.38 0.53
C ARG A 104 -6.25 -2.90 0.46
N ALA A 105 -6.60 -3.53 1.57
CA ALA A 105 -6.61 -4.99 1.67
C ALA A 105 -7.69 -5.63 0.78
N ASP A 106 -8.88 -5.02 0.67
CA ASP A 106 -9.99 -5.45 -0.18
C ASP A 106 -9.65 -5.46 -1.67
N ILE A 107 -8.90 -4.46 -2.15
CA ILE A 107 -8.46 -4.34 -3.54
C ILE A 107 -7.24 -5.23 -3.81
N SER A 108 -6.42 -5.50 -2.79
CA SER A 108 -5.25 -6.38 -2.95
C SER A 108 -5.60 -7.84 -3.26
N SER A 109 -6.86 -8.24 -3.10
CA SER A 109 -7.34 -9.61 -3.30
C SER A 109 -7.87 -9.90 -4.72
N SER A 110 -8.02 -8.91 -5.61
CA SER A 110 -8.87 -9.08 -6.81
C SER A 110 -8.16 -9.27 -8.15
N LYS A 111 -6.84 -9.40 -8.24
CA LYS A 111 -6.17 -9.80 -9.50
C LYS A 111 -4.88 -10.57 -9.22
N ALA A 112 -4.74 -11.72 -9.86
CA ALA A 112 -3.43 -12.33 -10.04
C ALA A 112 -2.49 -11.33 -10.76
N PRO A 113 -1.17 -11.32 -10.50
CA PRO A 113 -0.27 -10.20 -10.79
C PRO A 113 0.08 -9.95 -12.27
N SER A 114 -0.63 -10.53 -13.23
CA SER A 114 -0.15 -10.62 -14.63
C SER A 114 -0.50 -9.45 -15.55
N GLU A 115 -1.13 -8.36 -15.09
CA GLU A 115 -1.66 -7.32 -16.02
C GLU A 115 -1.55 -5.85 -15.52
N ILE A 116 -0.50 -5.47 -14.80
CA ILE A 116 -0.25 -4.03 -14.59
C ILE A 116 0.84 -3.60 -15.58
N PRO A 117 0.52 -2.92 -16.69
CA PRO A 117 1.54 -2.41 -17.58
C PRO A 117 2.39 -1.38 -16.83
N GLU A 118 3.70 -1.56 -16.90
CA GLU A 118 4.70 -0.63 -16.41
C GLU A 118 4.47 0.72 -17.11
N LEU A 119 3.92 1.69 -16.40
CA LEU A 119 3.78 3.05 -16.92
C LEU A 119 5.15 3.71 -16.92
N VAL A 120 5.85 3.55 -18.04
CA VAL A 120 7.02 4.36 -18.39
C VAL A 120 6.51 5.77 -18.67
N ILE A 121 6.84 6.71 -17.78
CA ILE A 121 6.68 8.13 -18.07
C ILE A 121 7.99 8.58 -18.72
N SER A 122 7.90 8.87 -20.02
CA SER A 122 8.98 9.41 -20.86
C SER A 122 9.32 10.86 -20.51
#